data_AF-A0A9P6Z8W2-F1
#
_entry.id   AF-A0A9P6Z8W2-F1
#
_cell.length_a   1.000
_cell.length_b   1.000
_cell.length_c   1.000
_cell.angle_alpha   90.00
_cell.angle_beta   90.00
_cell.angle_gamma   90.00
#
_symmetry.space_group_name_H-M   'P 1'
#
loop_
_entity.id
_entity.type
_entity.pdbx_description
1 polymer ?
#
loop_
_entity_poly.entity_id
_entity_poly.type
_entity_poly.pdbx_seq_one_letter_code
_entity_poly.pdbx_strand_id
1 'polypeptide(L)'
;MAPHPIPPKHATPTEEVQERFKRRLQMPEAMAPRPRARQIQVLTWVLSVSLTSYVVLFADFGQEKHCFTPIRNWFQEKKNKFWTLSEEEKRDLREQGKL
;
A
#
# COMPACT_ATOMS: atom_id res chain seq x y z
N MET A 1 43.92 11.81 13.63
CA MET A 1 43.11 11.02 12.68
C MET A 1 43.20 9.57 13.07
N ALA A 2 42.09 8.93 13.47
CA ALA A 2 42.09 7.50 13.78
C ALA A 2 42.25 6.68 12.48
N PRO A 3 43.04 5.59 12.48
CA PRO A 3 43.21 4.75 11.30
C PRO A 3 41.87 4.08 10.95
N HIS A 4 41.45 4.24 9.69
CA HIS A 4 40.23 3.63 9.18
C HIS A 4 40.40 2.10 9.06
N PRO A 5 39.42 1.28 9.46
CA PRO A 5 39.52 -0.16 9.32
C PRO A 5 39.61 -0.53 7.83
N ILE A 6 40.68 -1.22 7.47
CA ILE A 6 40.88 -1.74 6.12
C ILE A 6 39.89 -2.90 5.93
N PRO A 7 39.08 -2.90 4.85
CA PRO A 7 38.12 -3.97 4.63
C PRO A 7 38.85 -5.32 4.52
N PRO A 8 38.29 -6.39 5.11
CA PRO A 8 38.88 -7.71 5.03
C PRO A 8 38.99 -8.14 3.55
N LYS A 9 40.17 -8.60 3.14
CA LYS A 9 40.36 -9.16 1.79
C LYS A 9 39.55 -10.44 1.68
N HIS A 10 38.43 -10.38 0.96
CA HIS A 10 37.65 -11.56 0.63
C HIS A 10 38.46 -12.45 -0.32
N ALA A 11 38.44 -13.77 -0.09
CA ALA A 11 39.06 -14.72 -0.99
C ALA A 11 38.44 -14.56 -2.39
N THR A 12 39.29 -14.53 -3.42
CA THR A 12 38.82 -14.55 -4.80
C THR A 12 38.00 -15.81 -5.02
N PRO A 13 36.75 -15.71 -5.49
CA PRO A 13 35.91 -16.88 -5.71
C PRO A 13 36.59 -17.85 -6.68
N THR A 14 36.45 -19.15 -6.43
CA THR A 14 36.89 -20.20 -7.35
C THR A 14 36.22 -20.02 -8.73
N GLU A 15 36.87 -20.48 -9.80
CA GLU A 15 36.35 -20.32 -11.18
C GLU A 15 34.91 -20.85 -11.33
N GLU A 16 34.60 -21.99 -10.71
CA GLU A 16 33.24 -22.55 -10.70
C GLU A 16 32.19 -21.60 -10.09
N VAL A 17 32.57 -20.90 -9.03
CA VAL A 17 31.70 -19.93 -8.36
C VAL A 17 31.53 -18.70 -9.25
N GLN A 18 32.60 -18.24 -9.90
CA GLN A 18 32.55 -17.15 -10.87
C GLN A 18 31.65 -17.48 -12.08
N GLU A 19 31.72 -18.71 -12.60
CA GLU A 19 30.85 -19.16 -13.69
C GLU A 19 29.38 -19.25 -13.27
N ARG A 20 29.09 -19.72 -12.05
CA ARG A 20 27.72 -19.71 -11.49
C ARG A 20 27.19 -18.29 -11.36
N PHE A 21 28.01 -17.34 -10.90
CA PHE A 21 27.62 -15.93 -10.83
C PHE A 21 27.40 -15.32 -12.21
N LYS A 22 28.29 -15.59 -13.17
CA LYS A 22 28.17 -15.14 -14.56
C LYS A 22 26.88 -15.68 -15.20
N ARG A 23 26.55 -16.96 -14.99
CA ARG A 23 25.30 -17.58 -15.47
C ARG A 23 24.06 -16.91 -14.90
N ARG A 24 24.07 -16.55 -13.61
CA ARG A 24 22.97 -15.82 -12.96
C ARG A 24 22.83 -14.39 -13.49
N LEU A 25 23.95 -13.70 -13.72
CA LEU A 25 23.96 -12.35 -14.29
C LEU A 25 23.52 -12.32 -15.77
N GLN A 26 23.85 -13.37 -16.52
CA GLN A 26 23.48 -13.52 -17.94
C GLN A 26 22.07 -14.05 -18.18
N MET A 27 21.32 -14.38 -17.12
CA MET A 27 19.92 -14.79 -17.20
C MET A 27 19.00 -13.67 -16.69
N PRO A 28 18.72 -12.63 -17.50
CA PRO A 28 17.81 -11.55 -17.12
C PRO A 28 16.39 -12.06 -16.83
N GLU A 29 15.98 -13.16 -17.48
CA GLU A 29 14.71 -13.85 -17.22
C GLU A 29 14.60 -14.43 -15.79
N ALA A 30 15.72 -14.85 -15.19
CA ALA A 30 15.71 -15.37 -13.82
C ALA A 30 15.50 -14.26 -12.77
N MET A 31 15.68 -12.99 -13.16
CA MET A 31 15.47 -11.82 -12.30
C MET A 31 14.03 -11.28 -12.40
N ALA A 32 13.26 -11.68 -13.41
CA ALA A 32 11.86 -11.30 -13.53
C ALA A 32 11.02 -12.02 -12.45
N PRO A 33 10.23 -11.30 -11.62
CA PRO A 33 9.34 -11.93 -10.66
C PRO A 33 8.36 -12.85 -11.40
N ARG A 34 8.27 -14.11 -10.97
CA ARG A 34 7.31 -15.06 -11.55
C ARG A 34 5.89 -14.46 -11.53
N PRO A 35 5.06 -14.67 -12.56
CA PRO A 35 3.72 -14.06 -12.64
C PRO A 35 2.85 -14.37 -11.42
N ARG A 36 2.94 -15.58 -10.87
CA ARG A 36 2.25 -15.96 -9.61
C ARG A 36 2.76 -15.18 -8.40
N ALA A 37 4.07 -14.92 -8.31
CA ALA A 37 4.63 -14.13 -7.22
C ALA A 37 4.11 -12.69 -7.27
N ARG A 38 3.98 -12.12 -8.48
CA ARG A 38 3.36 -10.80 -8.68
C ARG A 38 1.88 -10.79 -8.28
N GLN A 39 1.12 -11.84 -8.61
CA GLN A 39 -0.29 -11.97 -8.18
C GLN A 39 -0.41 -12.01 -6.65
N ILE A 40 0.41 -12.82 -5.99
CA ILE A 40 0.44 -12.90 -4.52
C ILE A 40 0.80 -11.55 -3.92
N GLN A 41 1.79 -10.85 -4.49
CA GLN A 41 2.17 -9.52 -4.02
C GLN A 41 1.01 -8.54 -4.12
N VAL A 42 0.29 -8.49 -5.25
CA VAL A 42 -0.89 -7.62 -5.41
C VAL A 42 -1.99 -8.01 -4.42
N LEU A 43 -2.25 -9.31 -4.24
CA LEU A 43 -3.22 -9.80 -3.26
C LEU A 43 -2.88 -9.34 -1.85
N THR A 44 -1.61 -9.46 -1.44
CA THR A 44 -1.13 -9.02 -0.12
C THR A 44 -1.35 -7.52 0.06
N TRP A 45 -1.09 -6.71 -0.96
CA TRP A 45 -1.35 -5.27 -0.92
C TRP A 45 -2.83 -4.96 -0.75
N VAL A 46 -3.69 -5.59 -1.55
CA VAL A 46 -5.15 -5.42 -1.46
C VAL A 46 -5.64 -5.81 -0.07
N LEU A 47 -5.27 -6.98 0.43
CA LEU A 47 -5.65 -7.45 1.76
C LEU A 47 -5.16 -6.53 2.87
N SER A 48 -3.91 -6.06 2.78
CA SER A 48 -3.33 -5.14 3.77
C SER A 48 -4.08 -3.81 3.83
N VAL A 49 -4.40 -3.24 2.66
CA VAL A 49 -5.17 -1.99 2.57
C VAL A 49 -6.59 -2.22 3.10
N SER A 50 -7.27 -3.28 2.67
CA SER A 50 -8.63 -3.61 3.14
C SER A 50 -8.69 -3.81 4.65
N LEU A 51 -7.76 -4.56 5.23
CA LEU A 51 -7.69 -4.78 6.67
C LEU A 51 -7.43 -3.48 7.42
N THR A 52 -6.47 -2.68 6.95
CA THR A 52 -6.16 -1.38 7.55
C THR A 52 -7.37 -0.45 7.52
N SER A 53 -8.06 -0.35 6.38
CA SER A 53 -9.28 0.45 6.26
C SER A 53 -10.40 -0.06 7.16
N TYR A 54 -10.56 -1.38 7.29
CA TYR A 54 -11.54 -1.97 8.21
C TYR A 54 -11.26 -1.59 9.66
N VAL A 55 -10.01 -1.72 10.10
CA VAL A 55 -9.61 -1.36 11.47
C VAL A 55 -9.86 0.13 11.71
N VAL A 56 -9.38 0.98 10.81
CA VAL A 56 -9.51 2.44 10.96
C VAL A 56 -10.97 2.87 10.99
N LEU A 57 -11.85 2.28 10.17
CA LEU A 57 -13.24 2.75 10.01
C LEU A 57 -14.27 2.02 10.89
N PHE A 58 -14.10 0.72 11.12
CA PHE A 58 -15.15 -0.15 11.69
C PHE A 58 -14.75 -0.88 12.97
N ALA A 59 -13.45 -1.01 13.30
CA ALA A 59 -13.09 -1.67 14.55
C ALA A 59 -13.62 -0.90 15.77
N ASP A 60 -14.07 -1.64 16.78
CA ASP A 60 -14.52 -1.03 18.03
C ASP A 60 -13.30 -0.63 18.87
N PHE A 61 -13.17 0.67 19.15
CA PHE A 61 -12.11 1.24 19.99
C PHE A 61 -12.67 1.76 21.33
N GLY A 62 -13.94 1.47 21.64
CA GLY A 62 -14.64 2.00 22.81
C GLY A 62 -15.35 3.33 22.54
N GLN A 63 -15.94 3.89 23.61
CA GLN A 63 -16.81 5.06 23.56
C GLN A 63 -16.05 6.40 23.59
N GLU A 64 -14.74 6.38 23.84
CA GLU A 64 -13.91 7.59 23.92
C GLU A 64 -13.36 8.00 22.53
N LYS A 65 -13.01 9.29 22.40
CA LYS A 65 -12.37 9.81 21.18
C LYS A 65 -11.00 9.15 21.02
N HIS A 66 -10.77 8.52 19.88
CA HIS A 66 -9.53 7.83 19.54
C HIS A 66 -8.82 8.51 18.35
N CYS A 67 -7.58 8.12 18.06
CA CYS A 67 -6.76 8.73 17.01
C CYS A 67 -7.38 8.63 15.59
N PHE A 68 -8.28 7.68 15.37
CA PHE A 68 -8.98 7.49 14.10
C PHE A 68 -10.37 8.16 14.02
N THR A 69 -10.87 8.75 15.12
CA THR A 69 -12.13 9.50 15.13
C THR A 69 -12.21 10.60 14.06
N PRO A 70 -11.18 11.46 13.83
CA PRO A 70 -11.28 12.48 12.77
C PRO A 70 -11.40 11.86 11.38
N ILE A 71 -10.68 10.76 11.11
CA ILE A 71 -10.72 10.06 9.83
C ILE A 71 -12.11 9.42 9.62
N ARG A 72 -12.70 8.83 10.66
CA ARG A 72 -14.07 8.28 10.61
C ARG A 72 -15.09 9.36 10.32
N ASN A 73 -15.02 10.50 11.00
CA ASN A 73 -15.96 11.60 10.81
C ASN A 73 -15.88 12.13 9.38
N TRP A 74 -14.67 12.35 8.87
CA TRP A 74 -14.44 12.74 7.48
C TRP A 74 -15.01 11.71 6.50
N PHE A 75 -14.78 10.41 6.73
CA PHE A 75 -15.31 9.35 5.87
C PHE A 75 -16.84 9.33 5.87
N GLN A 76 -17.49 9.47 7.03
CA GLN A 76 -18.94 9.52 7.11
C GLN A 76 -19.51 10.78 6.44
N GLU A 77 -18.86 11.94 6.59
CA GLU A 77 -19.24 13.17 5.89
C GLU A 77 -19.18 12.98 4.37
N LYS A 78 -18.09 12.38 3.86
CA LYS A 78 -17.94 12.08 2.43
C LYS A 78 -18.97 11.06 1.95
N LYS A 79 -19.19 9.99 2.71
CA LYS A 79 -20.19 8.97 2.41
C LYS A 79 -21.59 9.60 2.34
N ASN A 80 -21.92 10.46 3.30
CA ASN A 80 -23.19 11.17 3.31
C ASN A 80 -23.29 12.08 2.10
N LYS A 81 -22.29 12.94 1.85
CA LYS A 81 -22.26 13.81 0.66
C LYS A 81 -22.38 13.06 -0.67
N PHE A 82 -21.84 11.84 -0.76
CA PHE A 82 -21.94 11.02 -1.98
C PHE A 82 -23.33 10.41 -2.17
N TRP A 83 -23.98 9.97 -1.09
CA TRP A 83 -25.30 9.33 -1.16
C TRP A 83 -26.48 10.28 -0.97
N THR A 84 -26.25 11.49 -0.47
CA THR A 84 -27.27 12.52 -0.29
C THR A 84 -27.07 13.63 -1.30
N LEU A 85 -28.17 14.12 -1.84
CA LEU A 85 -28.18 15.30 -2.69
C LEU A 85 -27.53 16.50 -1.98
N SER A 86 -26.60 17.15 -2.65
CA SER A 86 -26.02 18.40 -2.18
C SER A 86 -27.08 19.50 -2.09
N GLU A 87 -26.85 20.51 -1.25
CA GLU A 87 -27.79 21.65 -1.12
C GLU A 87 -27.99 22.41 -2.45
N GLU A 88 -26.98 22.40 -3.32
CA GLU A 88 -27.07 22.95 -4.68
C GLU A 88 -27.99 22.11 -5.57
N GLU A 89 -27.82 20.79 -5.59
CA GLU A 89 -28.72 19.89 -6.33
C GLU A 89 -30.16 19.96 -5.79
N LYS A 90 -30.35 20.15 -4.48
CA LYS A 90 -31.69 20.34 -3.90
C LYS A 90 -32.32 21.64 -4.37
N ARG A 91 -31.53 22.71 -4.48
CA ARG A 91 -31.98 24.01 -4.99
C ARG A 91 -32.38 23.89 -6.46
N ASP A 92 -31.55 23.26 -7.28
CA ASP A 92 -31.82 23.07 -8.70
C ASP A 92 -33.04 22.18 -8.95
N LEU A 93 -33.25 21.12 -8.15
CA LEU A 93 -34.46 20.30 -8.23
C LEU A 93 -35.73 21.04 -7.76
N ARG A 94 -35.61 21.91 -6.76
CA ARG A 94 -36.72 22.78 -6.30
C ARG A 94 -37.08 23.80 -7.38
N GLU A 95 -36.09 24.38 -8.07
CA GLU A 95 -36.33 25.28 -9.22
C GLU A 95 -36.97 24.55 -10.41
N GLN A 96 -36.66 23.26 -10.60
CA GLN A 96 -37.29 22.41 -11.60
C GLN A 96 -38.69 21.87 -11.19
N GLY A 97 -39.17 22.16 -9.98
CA GLY A 97 -40.49 21.73 -9.49
C GLY A 97 -40.62 20.21 -9.27
N LYS A 98 -39.50 19.49 -9.10
CA LYS A 98 -39.47 18.02 -8.91
C LYS A 98 -39.40 17.61 -7.43
N LEU A 99 -39.58 18.57 -6.52
CA LEU A 99 -39.42 18.46 -5.08
C LEU A 99 -40.52 19.24 -4.35
#